data_AF-A0A150JUK7-F1
#
_entry.id   AF-A0A150JUK7-F1
#
_cell.length_a   1.000
_cell.length_b   1.000
_cell.length_c   1.000
_cell.angle_alpha   90.00
_cell.angle_beta   90.00
_cell.angle_gamma   90.00
#
_symmetry.space_group_name_H-M   'P 1'
#
loop_
_entity.id
_entity.type
_entity.pdbx_description
1 polymer ?
#
loop_
_entity_poly.entity_id
_entity_poly.type
_entity_poly.pdbx_seq_one_letter_code
_entity_poly.pdbx_strand_id
1 'polypeptide(L)'
;MDGRAKVVDRLGKDVTDMYIKGAYETLKLVQKMKITTVVLKENSPSCGSSMIYNGEFSGKKVPGNGVTSALLKRNGIKVISDVELTELEELEEML
;
A
#
# COMPACT_ATOMS: atom_id res chain seq x y z
N MET A 1 1.59 10.44 4.68
CA MET A 1 2.29 11.42 3.84
C MET A 1 2.25 12.85 4.39
N ASP A 2 1.31 13.21 5.27
CA ASP A 2 1.27 14.56 5.89
C ASP A 2 1.95 14.60 7.29
N GLY A 3 2.83 13.65 7.61
CA GLY A 3 3.46 13.54 8.93
C GLY A 3 2.54 13.14 10.09
N ARG A 4 1.28 12.76 9.83
CA ARG A 4 0.27 12.43 10.86
C ARG A 4 0.29 10.99 11.37
N ALA A 5 1.21 10.16 10.89
CA ALA A 5 1.31 8.75 11.27
C ALA A 5 2.75 8.26 11.12
N LYS A 6 3.07 7.15 11.81
CA LYS A 6 4.39 6.52 11.82
C LYS A 6 4.26 5.03 11.50
N VAL A 7 5.33 4.45 10.98
CA VAL A 7 5.50 2.99 10.91
C VAL A 7 6.47 2.60 12.03
N VAL A 8 6.01 1.76 12.94
CA VAL A 8 6.75 1.35 14.13
C VAL A 8 6.88 -0.17 14.11
N ASP A 9 8.05 -0.70 14.48
CA ASP A 9 8.25 -2.14 14.62
C ASP A 9 7.78 -2.67 15.99
N ARG A 10 7.83 -3.99 16.19
CA ARG A 10 7.38 -4.64 17.43
C ARG A 10 8.19 -4.24 18.66
N LEU A 11 9.39 -3.69 18.47
CA LEU A 11 10.27 -3.22 19.55
C LEU A 11 10.06 -1.73 19.83
N GLY A 12 9.12 -1.07 19.15
CA GLY A 12 8.85 0.35 19.31
C GLY A 12 9.76 1.27 18.49
N LYS A 13 10.58 0.72 17.59
CA LYS A 13 11.47 1.54 16.75
C LYS A 13 10.67 2.19 15.63
N ASP A 14 10.82 3.51 15.49
CA ASP A 14 10.31 4.25 14.35
C ASP A 14 11.12 3.88 13.10
N VAL A 15 10.44 3.29 12.11
CA VAL A 15 11.02 2.87 10.83
C VAL A 15 10.36 3.61 9.66
N THR A 16 9.70 4.74 9.93
CA THR A 16 8.93 5.49 8.94
C THR A 16 9.77 5.88 7.72
N ASP A 17 11.02 6.32 7.93
CA ASP A 17 11.88 6.84 6.85
C ASP A 17 12.21 5.79 5.78
N MET A 18 12.44 4.53 6.17
CA MET A 18 12.73 3.49 5.19
C MET A 18 11.50 3.13 4.34
N TYR A 19 10.30 3.18 4.92
CA TYR A 19 9.05 2.98 4.19
C TYR A 19 8.79 4.13 3.22
N ILE A 20 9.01 5.37 3.65
CA ILE A 20 8.88 6.57 2.79
C ILE A 20 9.87 6.48 1.63
N LYS A 21 11.14 6.15 1.91
CA LYS A 21 12.17 5.99 0.88
C LYS A 21 11.75 4.94 -0.16
N GLY A 22 11.30 3.76 0.31
CA GLY A 22 10.82 2.70 -0.59
C GLY A 22 9.67 3.16 -1.48
N ALA A 23 8.67 3.84 -0.90
CA ALA A 23 7.53 4.37 -1.65
C ALA A 23 7.97 5.35 -2.76
N TYR A 24 8.91 6.26 -2.49
CA TYR A 24 9.41 7.19 -3.51
C TYR A 24 10.22 6.48 -4.61
N GLU A 25 11.01 5.46 -4.27
CA GLU A 25 11.69 4.65 -5.30
C GLU A 25 10.69 3.90 -6.18
N THR A 26 9.62 3.35 -5.60
CA THR A 26 8.52 2.76 -6.37
C THR A 26 7.84 3.78 -7.28
N LEU A 27 7.54 4.99 -6.77
CA LEU A 27 6.93 6.05 -7.59
C LEU A 27 7.82 6.43 -8.78
N LYS A 28 9.13 6.59 -8.57
CA LYS A 28 10.09 6.87 -9.64
C LYS A 28 10.04 5.79 -10.72
N LEU A 29 10.01 4.52 -10.33
CA LEU A 29 9.93 3.40 -11.26
C LEU A 29 8.64 3.44 -12.07
N VAL A 30 7.50 3.59 -11.40
CA VAL A 30 6.16 3.66 -12.01
C VAL A 30 6.07 4.81 -13.01
N GLN A 31 6.57 6.00 -12.66
CA GLN A 31 6.60 7.16 -13.55
C GLN A 31 7.53 6.94 -14.75
N LYS A 32 8.73 6.41 -14.52
CA LYS A 32 9.70 6.10 -15.59
C LYS A 32 9.12 5.13 -16.62
N MET A 33 8.37 4.14 -16.15
CA MET A 33 7.75 3.12 -16.99
C MET A 33 6.37 3.55 -17.52
N LYS A 34 5.88 4.74 -17.17
CA LYS A 34 4.53 5.23 -17.52
C LYS A 34 3.41 4.27 -17.12
N ILE A 35 3.59 3.58 -15.99
CA ILE A 35 2.59 2.67 -15.44
C ILE A 35 1.47 3.49 -14.82
N THR A 36 0.22 3.16 -15.15
CA THR A 36 -0.99 3.84 -14.63
C THR A 36 -1.73 3.03 -13.57
N THR A 37 -1.50 1.72 -13.51
CA THR A 37 -2.13 0.80 -12.55
C THR A 37 -1.07 -0.12 -11.94
N VAL A 38 -1.12 -0.30 -10.62
CA VAL A 38 -0.21 -1.19 -9.87
C VAL A 38 -1.04 -2.14 -9.00
N VAL A 39 -0.66 -3.42 -8.99
CA VAL A 39 -1.19 -4.43 -8.07
C VAL A 39 -0.28 -4.52 -6.85
N LEU A 40 -0.84 -4.44 -5.65
CA LEU A 40 -0.09 -4.44 -4.39
C LEU A 40 -0.69 -5.41 -3.36
N LYS A 41 0.16 -6.02 -2.53
CA LYS A 41 -0.28 -6.93 -1.46
C LYS A 41 -1.13 -6.19 -0.41
N GLU A 42 -2.36 -6.65 -0.18
CA GLU A 42 -3.28 -6.06 0.80
C GLU A 42 -2.79 -6.19 2.25
N ASN A 43 -3.25 -5.29 3.14
CA ASN A 43 -2.99 -5.25 4.59
C ASN A 43 -1.58 -4.83 5.02
N SER A 44 -0.61 -4.82 4.10
CA SER A 44 0.77 -4.43 4.39
C SER A 44 0.86 -2.96 4.82
N PRO A 45 1.68 -2.60 5.83
CA PRO A 45 1.91 -1.19 6.18
C PRO A 45 2.56 -0.38 5.04
N SER A 46 3.17 -1.04 4.05
CA SER A 46 3.63 -0.38 2.82
C SER A 46 2.59 -0.43 1.71
N CYS A 47 2.03 -1.63 1.46
CA CYS A 47 1.34 -1.95 0.21
C CYS A 47 -0.19 -2.05 0.33
N GLY A 48 -0.76 -2.08 1.54
CA GLY A 48 -2.22 -2.16 1.73
C GLY A 48 -2.93 -1.02 1.02
N SER A 49 -3.98 -1.32 0.25
CA SER A 49 -4.71 -0.35 -0.57
C SER A 49 -6.06 0.02 0.04
N SER A 50 -6.63 -0.81 0.91
CA SER A 50 -7.92 -0.54 1.56
C SER A 50 -7.87 -0.72 3.07
N MET A 51 -7.09 -1.68 3.54
CA MET A 51 -6.96 -2.05 4.95
C MET A 51 -5.48 -2.12 5.34
N ILE A 52 -5.18 -1.77 6.59
CA ILE A 52 -3.86 -1.92 7.21
C ILE A 52 -3.99 -2.42 8.64
N TYR A 53 -2.95 -3.01 9.21
CA TYR A 53 -2.93 -3.30 10.64
C TYR A 53 -3.00 -2.01 11.47
N ASN A 54 -3.68 -2.07 12.62
CA ASN A 54 -3.91 -0.90 13.48
C ASN A 54 -2.68 -0.41 14.27
N GLY A 55 -1.53 -1.09 14.16
CA GLY A 55 -0.28 -0.73 14.83
C GLY A 55 -0.14 -1.23 16.27
N GLU A 56 -1.16 -1.88 16.84
CA GLU A 56 -1.12 -2.44 18.21
C GLU A 56 -0.53 -3.86 18.27
N PHE A 57 -0.15 -4.41 17.11
CA PHE A 57 0.32 -5.81 16.97
C PHE A 57 -0.69 -6.87 17.45
N SER A 58 -1.97 -6.53 17.51
CA SER A 58 -3.08 -7.43 17.90
C SER A 58 -3.69 -8.22 16.73
N GLY A 59 -3.15 -8.06 15.52
CA GLY A 59 -3.72 -8.64 14.29
C GLY A 59 -4.96 -7.91 13.76
N LYS A 60 -5.47 -6.92 14.50
CA LYS A 60 -6.60 -6.09 14.08
C LYS A 60 -6.24 -5.21 12.89
N LYS A 61 -7.15 -5.17 11.92
CA LYS A 61 -7.05 -4.34 10.72
C LYS A 61 -8.04 -3.17 10.80
N VAL A 62 -7.70 -2.07 10.15
CA VAL A 62 -8.51 -0.86 10.06
C VAL A 62 -8.47 -0.32 8.63
N PRO A 63 -9.50 0.44 8.19
CA PRO A 63 -9.46 1.13 6.91
C PRO A 63 -8.25 2.07 6.83
N GLY A 64 -7.51 1.99 5.74
CA GLY A 64 -6.30 2.78 5.56
C GLY A 64 -5.46 2.32 4.38
N ASN A 65 -4.52 3.16 3.99
CA ASN A 65 -3.55 2.85 2.94
C ASN A 65 -2.16 2.72 3.57
N GLY A 66 -1.40 1.72 3.11
CA GLY A 66 0.02 1.64 3.36
C GLY A 66 0.78 2.80 2.71
N VAL A 67 2.03 3.01 3.14
CA VAL A 67 2.85 4.16 2.73
C VAL A 67 2.99 4.25 1.21
N THR A 68 3.34 3.16 0.53
CA THR A 68 3.48 3.12 -0.94
C THR A 68 2.15 3.38 -1.63
N SER A 69 1.08 2.67 -1.22
CA SER A 69 -0.25 2.84 -1.80
C SER A 69 -0.77 4.27 -1.67
N ALA A 70 -0.57 4.89 -0.51
CA ALA A 70 -0.94 6.29 -0.29
C ALA A 70 -0.16 7.25 -1.20
N LEU A 71 1.13 7.02 -1.43
CA LEU A 71 1.94 7.87 -2.31
C LEU A 71 1.50 7.74 -3.77
N LEU A 72 1.34 6.50 -4.25
CA LEU A 72 0.96 6.24 -5.64
C LEU A 72 -0.43 6.82 -5.94
N LYS A 73 -1.42 6.59 -5.06
CA LYS A 73 -2.77 7.16 -5.20
C LYS A 73 -2.75 8.69 -5.25
N ARG A 74 -1.94 9.35 -4.42
CA ARG A 74 -1.76 10.82 -4.45
C ARG A 74 -1.16 11.34 -5.76
N ASN A 75 -0.42 10.50 -6.48
CA ASN A 75 0.17 10.84 -7.77
C ASN A 75 -0.68 10.35 -8.96
N GLY A 76 -1.96 10.05 -8.72
CA GLY A 76 -2.90 9.67 -9.79
C GLY A 76 -2.70 8.25 -10.34
N ILE A 77 -1.92 7.41 -9.66
CA ILE A 77 -1.73 6.01 -10.07
C ILE A 77 -2.83 5.18 -9.42
N LYS A 78 -3.53 4.37 -10.22
CA LYS A 78 -4.53 3.41 -9.73
C LYS A 78 -3.80 2.30 -8.97
N VAL A 79 -4.23 2.01 -7.76
CA VAL A 79 -3.70 0.92 -6.95
C VAL A 79 -4.83 -0.06 -6.69
N ILE A 80 -4.63 -1.31 -7.08
CA ILE A 80 -5.52 -2.44 -6.80
C ILE A 80 -4.78 -3.44 -5.91
N SER A 81 -5.51 -4.12 -5.04
CA SER A 81 -4.97 -5.18 -4.20
C SER A 81 -4.85 -6.49 -4.97
N ASP A 82 -4.06 -7.42 -4.43
CA ASP A 82 -4.04 -8.81 -4.88
C ASP A 82 -5.39 -9.51 -4.72
N VAL A 83 -6.19 -9.10 -3.72
CA VAL A 83 -7.55 -9.63 -3.51
C VAL A 83 -8.51 -9.14 -4.60
N GLU A 84 -8.54 -7.83 -4.84
CA GLU A 84 -9.36 -7.24 -5.91
C GLU A 84 -9.00 -7.81 -7.29
N LEU A 85 -7.72 -8.12 -7.53
CA LEU A 85 -7.29 -8.74 -8.78
C LEU A 85 -7.86 -10.15 -8.94
N THR A 86 -7.75 -11.00 -7.92
CA THR A 86 -8.31 -12.36 -7.96
C THR A 86 -9.82 -12.35 -8.16
N GLU A 87 -10.54 -11.44 -7.49
CA GLU A 87 -11.98 -11.29 -7.67
C GLU A 87 -12.35 -10.89 -9.12
N LEU A 88 -11.54 -10.04 -9.76
CA LEU A 88 -11.74 -9.67 -11.16
C LEU A 88 -11.49 -10.85 -12.11
N GLU A 89 -10.45 -11.64 -11.86
CA GLU A 89 -10.12 -12.84 -12.65
C GLU A 89 -11.25 -13.88 -12.55
N GLU A 90 -11.77 -14.15 -11.35
CA GLU A 90 -12.90 -15.06 -11.13
C GLU A 90 -14.18 -14.58 -11.84
N LEU A 91 -14.44 -13.28 -11.85
CA LEU A 91 -15.60 -12.71 -12.55
C LEU A 91 -15.47 -12.82 -14.08
N GLU A 92 -14.28 -12.65 -14.63
CA GLU A 92 -14.03 -12.81 -16.07
C GLU A 92 -14.23 -14.27 -16.53
N GLU A 93 -13.90 -15.25 -15.69
CA GLU A 93 -14.13 -16.68 -15.98
C GLU A 93 -15.62 -17.08 -15.95
N MET A 94 -16.48 -16.27 -15.33
CA MET A 94 -17.92 -16.51 -15.24
C MET A 94 -18.74 -15.89 -16.39
N LEU A 95 -18.10 -15.12 -17.29
CA LEU A 95 -18.70 -14.45 -18.45
C LEU A 95 -18.50 -15.25 -19.74
#